data_AF-R7Q6S2-F1
#
_entry.id   AF-R7Q6S2-F1
#
_cell.length_a   1.000
_cell.length_b   1.000
_cell.length_c   1.000
_cell.angle_alpha   90.00
_cell.angle_beta   90.00
_cell.angle_gamma   90.00
#
_symmetry.space_group_name_H-M   'P 1'
#
loop_
_entity.id
_entity.type
_entity.pdbx_description
1 polymer ?
#
loop_
_entity_poly.entity_id
_entity_poly.type
_entity_poly.pdbx_seq_one_letter_code
_entity_poly.pdbx_strand_id
1 'polypeptide(L)'
;MRRKSYSKLSFVQLFGIYPCRSSVPNVSDVHLRCNVRRATHYRGRRRVITCCFEETSPDKEKGELVAADMQTAPGCDSFSDPFDSLAPRHFINLTNGIEALPHISAIVSPDELRFTRIQSSHCESSAYNKLLASLDTELLFSLACGRACYVYDFASRNKCRGVPRALFLGLQFVKWSLSYLWFKGEEDMIPEKVFVRGNNTVPFWRDQVMPHMIEKDTKKRIRYFAPFAKERGLLHVRLHGVYGRVSAIDGHKSVHVKIVHDWLAQEDVSRKGHGEEERDLTECFRAQGLAEFQADLTKEELVTIQEWMEGFRSQS
;
A
#
# COMPACT_ATOMS: atom_id res chain seq x y z
N MET A 1 39.19 -26.88 -34.00
CA MET A 1 38.31 -25.70 -33.94
C MET A 1 36.85 -26.16 -33.93
N ARG A 2 36.20 -26.17 -32.75
CA ARG A 2 34.79 -26.59 -32.58
C ARG A 2 33.90 -25.34 -32.48
N ARG A 3 32.99 -25.14 -33.43
CA ARG A 3 31.92 -24.13 -33.36
C ARG A 3 30.76 -24.69 -32.54
N LYS A 4 30.36 -23.99 -31.47
CA LYS A 4 29.12 -24.27 -30.74
C LYS A 4 27.99 -23.43 -31.35
N SER A 5 26.92 -24.11 -31.70
CA SER A 5 25.63 -23.54 -32.14
C SER A 5 24.81 -23.15 -30.90
N TYR A 6 24.26 -21.95 -30.89
CA TYR A 6 23.27 -21.52 -29.90
C TYR A 6 21.89 -21.49 -30.57
N SER A 7 20.97 -22.30 -30.06
CA SER A 7 19.57 -22.31 -30.44
C SER A 7 18.81 -21.16 -29.78
N LYS A 8 18.01 -20.48 -30.59
CA LYS A 8 17.06 -19.42 -30.21
C LYS A 8 15.94 -20.02 -29.35
N LEU A 9 15.67 -19.39 -28.20
CA LEU A 9 14.42 -19.59 -27.45
C LEU A 9 13.53 -18.38 -27.70
N SER A 10 12.40 -18.64 -28.34
CA SER A 10 11.33 -17.70 -28.68
C SER A 10 10.51 -17.31 -27.45
N PHE A 11 10.34 -16.00 -27.27
CA PHE A 11 9.48 -15.34 -26.30
C PHE A 11 8.01 -15.49 -26.73
N VAL A 12 7.14 -16.02 -25.86
CA VAL A 12 5.69 -16.02 -26.08
C VAL A 12 5.08 -14.90 -25.24
N GLN A 13 4.55 -13.88 -25.93
CA GLN A 13 3.66 -12.85 -25.38
C GLN A 13 2.28 -13.46 -25.13
N LEU A 14 1.70 -13.22 -23.96
CA LEU A 14 0.28 -13.44 -23.66
C LEU A 14 -0.36 -12.08 -23.38
N PHE A 15 -1.00 -11.51 -24.40
CA PHE A 15 -2.05 -10.50 -24.26
C PHE A 15 -3.40 -11.21 -24.36
N GLY A 16 -4.23 -11.10 -23.33
CA GLY A 16 -5.62 -11.56 -23.34
C GLY A 16 -6.56 -10.36 -23.31
N ILE A 17 -7.16 -10.06 -24.45
CA ILE A 17 -8.28 -9.12 -24.63
C ILE A 17 -9.57 -9.89 -24.34
N TYR A 18 -10.45 -9.36 -23.47
CA TYR A 18 -11.82 -9.84 -23.31
C TYR A 18 -12.76 -9.09 -24.27
N PRO A 19 -13.68 -9.78 -24.96
CA PRO A 19 -14.94 -9.20 -25.37
C PRO A 19 -16.10 -9.73 -24.52
N CYS A 20 -16.97 -8.80 -24.16
CA CYS A 20 -18.27 -8.99 -23.53
C CYS A 20 -19.32 -9.29 -24.61
N ARG A 21 -20.22 -10.27 -24.38
CA ARG A 21 -21.65 -10.20 -24.77
C ARG A 21 -22.47 -11.40 -24.24
N SER A 22 -23.44 -11.06 -23.40
CA SER A 22 -24.86 -11.50 -23.35
C SER A 22 -25.28 -12.86 -23.94
N SER A 23 -25.90 -13.71 -23.11
CA SER A 23 -27.30 -14.18 -23.25
C SER A 23 -27.67 -15.19 -22.16
N VAL A 24 -28.83 -14.99 -21.52
CA VAL A 24 -29.52 -15.93 -20.63
C VAL A 24 -30.38 -16.89 -21.48
N PRO A 25 -30.56 -18.16 -21.08
CA PRO A 25 -31.90 -18.56 -20.64
C PRO A 25 -31.92 -19.48 -19.39
N ASN A 26 -33.08 -19.48 -18.74
CA ASN A 26 -33.51 -20.34 -17.62
C ASN A 26 -33.61 -21.83 -17.99
N VAL A 27 -33.60 -22.66 -16.93
CA VAL A 27 -34.52 -23.80 -16.62
C VAL A 27 -33.78 -25.07 -16.14
N SER A 28 -34.06 -25.37 -14.87
CA SER A 28 -34.23 -26.65 -14.13
C SER A 28 -33.27 -27.86 -14.20
N ASP A 29 -33.25 -28.50 -13.02
CA ASP A 29 -33.01 -29.92 -12.70
C ASP A 29 -31.59 -30.50 -12.56
N VAL A 30 -31.27 -30.68 -11.28
CA VAL A 30 -30.71 -31.88 -10.65
C VAL A 30 -30.36 -33.02 -11.60
N HIS A 31 -29.07 -33.33 -11.72
CA HIS A 31 -28.58 -34.71 -11.85
C HIS A 31 -27.14 -34.87 -11.32
N LEU A 32 -27.01 -35.72 -10.31
CA LEU A 32 -25.78 -36.38 -9.91
C LEU A 32 -25.14 -37.08 -11.12
N ARG A 33 -23.87 -36.78 -11.45
CA ARG A 33 -22.97 -37.78 -12.04
C ARG A 33 -21.51 -37.61 -11.59
N CYS A 34 -21.06 -38.70 -11.00
CA CYS A 34 -19.71 -39.24 -10.92
C CYS A 34 -18.79 -38.85 -12.09
N ASN A 35 -17.53 -38.51 -11.80
CA ASN A 35 -16.45 -38.74 -12.74
C ASN A 35 -15.18 -39.23 -12.04
N VAL A 36 -14.77 -40.42 -12.47
CA VAL A 36 -13.58 -41.16 -12.07
C VAL A 36 -12.42 -40.81 -13.00
N ARG A 37 -11.29 -40.43 -12.39
CA ARG A 37 -9.87 -40.54 -12.82
C ARG A 37 -9.36 -39.73 -14.03
N ARG A 38 -8.26 -39.02 -13.76
CA ARG A 38 -6.95 -39.35 -14.35
C ARG A 38 -5.83 -39.10 -13.35
N ALA A 39 -5.27 -40.20 -12.83
CA ALA A 39 -4.02 -40.22 -12.11
C ALA A 39 -2.86 -40.18 -13.12
N THR A 40 -1.89 -39.30 -12.90
CA THR A 40 -0.56 -39.41 -13.50
C THR A 40 0.42 -39.84 -12.42
N HIS A 41 1.20 -40.87 -12.74
CA HIS A 41 2.21 -41.46 -11.86
C HIS A 41 3.31 -40.46 -11.49
N TYR A 42 3.61 -40.34 -10.20
CA TYR A 42 4.96 -39.98 -9.75
C TYR A 42 5.38 -40.88 -8.58
N ARG A 43 6.57 -41.47 -8.73
CA ARG A 43 7.19 -42.41 -7.79
C ARG A 43 7.68 -41.69 -6.53
N GLY A 44 7.44 -42.31 -5.38
CA GLY A 44 8.35 -42.26 -4.23
C GLY A 44 8.15 -41.09 -3.24
N ARG A 45 7.18 -41.22 -2.33
CA ARG A 45 7.30 -40.99 -0.88
C ARG A 45 5.92 -41.15 -0.24
N ARG A 46 5.84 -41.92 0.85
CA ARG A 46 4.64 -42.08 1.67
C ARG A 46 4.21 -40.70 2.19
N ARG A 47 3.00 -40.26 1.87
CA ARG A 47 2.29 -39.25 2.67
C ARG A 47 1.11 -39.94 3.32
N VAL A 48 1.07 -39.86 4.65
CA VAL A 48 -0.12 -40.12 5.45
C VAL A 48 -1.11 -39.01 5.08
N ILE A 49 -2.24 -39.39 4.49
CA ILE A 49 -3.36 -38.49 4.26
C ILE A 49 -4.28 -38.67 5.48
N THR A 50 -4.27 -37.71 6.39
CA THR A 50 -5.28 -37.62 7.44
C THR A 50 -6.48 -36.89 6.83
N CYS A 51 -7.50 -37.64 6.44
CA CYS A 51 -8.80 -37.07 6.10
C CYS A 51 -9.56 -36.82 7.41
N CYS A 52 -9.70 -35.56 7.82
CA CYS A 52 -10.70 -35.19 8.81
C CYS A 52 -12.03 -35.04 8.08
N PHE A 53 -12.97 -35.94 8.37
CA PHE A 53 -14.38 -35.73 8.09
C PHE A 53 -14.95 -34.95 9.27
N GLU A 54 -15.46 -33.75 9.04
CA GLU A 54 -16.44 -33.14 9.93
C GLU A 54 -17.83 -33.59 9.45
N GLU A 55 -18.46 -34.42 10.27
CA GLU A 55 -19.87 -34.75 10.13
C GLU A 55 -20.69 -33.55 10.61
N THR A 56 -21.45 -32.97 9.69
CA THR A 56 -22.58 -32.11 10.05
C THR A 56 -23.68 -32.98 10.66
N SER A 57 -23.92 -32.84 11.96
CA SER A 57 -25.16 -33.29 12.58
C SER A 57 -26.03 -32.07 12.94
N PRO A 58 -27.31 -32.05 12.54
CA PRO A 58 -28.26 -31.04 12.96
C PRO A 58 -28.96 -31.54 14.23
N ASP A 59 -28.83 -30.85 15.35
CA ASP A 59 -29.94 -30.75 16.30
C ASP A 59 -29.74 -29.66 17.36
N LYS A 60 -30.90 -29.14 17.78
CA LYS A 60 -31.15 -27.94 18.55
C LYS A 60 -30.74 -28.08 20.01
N GLU A 61 -30.20 -27.00 20.58
CA GLU A 61 -30.54 -26.59 21.95
C GLU A 61 -30.44 -25.06 22.08
N LYS A 62 -31.55 -24.45 22.51
CA LYS A 62 -31.65 -23.02 22.82
C LYS A 62 -31.00 -22.79 24.18
N GLY A 63 -29.77 -22.29 24.19
CA GLY A 63 -29.11 -21.75 25.38
C GLY A 63 -29.29 -20.25 25.47
N GLU A 64 -29.89 -19.79 26.57
CA GLU A 64 -29.95 -18.40 27.01
C GLU A 64 -28.56 -17.77 27.08
N LEU A 65 -28.33 -16.69 26.33
CA LEU A 65 -27.17 -15.82 26.47
C LEU A 65 -27.37 -14.94 27.71
N VAL A 66 -26.84 -15.40 28.85
CA VAL A 66 -26.65 -14.52 30.02
C VAL A 66 -25.45 -13.62 29.74
N ALA A 67 -25.70 -12.32 29.64
CA ALA A 67 -24.67 -11.30 29.53
C ALA A 67 -23.80 -11.34 30.80
N ALA A 68 -22.61 -11.94 30.70
CA ALA A 68 -21.58 -11.74 31.69
C ALA A 68 -20.97 -10.36 31.45
N ASP A 69 -21.20 -9.45 32.40
CA ASP A 69 -20.52 -8.16 32.50
C ASP A 69 -19.01 -8.37 32.44
N MET A 70 -18.42 -8.05 31.29
CA MET A 70 -16.98 -8.04 31.09
C MET A 70 -16.44 -6.78 31.76
N GLN A 71 -16.16 -6.88 33.06
CA GLN A 71 -15.42 -5.87 33.80
C GLN A 71 -14.05 -5.68 33.15
N THR A 72 -13.84 -4.50 32.57
CA THR A 72 -12.56 -4.05 32.02
C THR A 72 -11.45 -4.19 33.05
N ALA A 73 -10.43 -4.98 32.71
CA ALA A 73 -9.26 -5.14 33.56
C ALA A 73 -8.56 -3.79 33.79
N PRO A 74 -8.28 -3.41 35.04
CA PRO A 74 -7.52 -2.19 35.34
C PRO A 74 -6.03 -2.44 35.08
N GLY A 75 -5.43 -1.66 34.17
CA GLY A 75 -3.97 -1.68 33.96
C GLY A 75 -3.49 -1.87 32.53
N CYS A 76 -4.26 -1.51 31.49
CA CYS A 76 -3.66 -1.28 30.18
C CYS A 76 -3.02 0.12 30.16
N ASP A 77 -1.81 0.23 30.70
CA ASP A 77 -0.95 1.33 30.29
C ASP A 77 -0.77 1.18 28.77
N SER A 78 -1.38 2.09 28.02
CA SER A 78 -1.20 2.19 26.59
C SER A 78 0.29 2.39 26.35
N PHE A 79 0.98 1.33 25.93
CA PHE A 79 2.36 1.41 25.46
C PHE A 79 2.36 2.35 24.25
N SER A 80 2.69 3.62 24.48
CA SER A 80 2.95 4.57 23.41
C SER A 80 4.21 4.11 22.69
N ASP A 81 4.18 4.16 21.35
CA ASP A 81 5.36 3.83 20.57
C ASP A 81 6.42 4.90 20.90
N PRO A 82 7.66 4.54 21.28
CA PRO A 82 8.69 5.52 21.65
C PRO A 82 8.96 6.54 20.54
N PHE A 83 8.59 6.24 19.30
CA PHE A 83 8.71 7.13 18.16
C PHE A 83 7.52 8.08 17.95
N ASP A 84 6.45 7.98 18.73
CA ASP A 84 5.28 8.88 18.62
C ASP A 84 5.62 10.33 18.95
N SER A 85 6.64 10.55 19.78
CA SER A 85 7.17 11.89 20.08
C SER A 85 7.95 12.55 18.92
N LEU A 86 8.29 11.81 17.86
CA LEU A 86 9.05 12.35 16.74
C LEU A 86 8.13 13.05 15.74
N ALA A 87 8.42 14.33 15.49
CA ALA A 87 7.70 15.10 14.50
C ALA A 87 7.65 14.37 13.13
N PRO A 88 6.45 14.19 12.54
CA PRO A 88 6.25 13.48 11.29
C PRO A 88 6.90 14.22 10.11
N ARG A 89 7.08 13.52 9.00
CA ARG A 89 7.60 14.08 7.75
C ARG A 89 6.58 13.94 6.63
N HIS A 90 6.46 15.00 5.83
CA HIS A 90 5.44 15.13 4.81
C HIS A 90 6.09 15.20 3.43
N PHE A 91 5.75 14.25 2.56
CA PHE A 91 6.33 14.10 1.23
C PHE A 91 5.27 14.22 0.15
N ILE A 92 5.46 15.15 -0.77
CA ILE A 92 4.68 15.22 -2.01
C ILE A 92 5.23 14.22 -3.02
N ASN A 93 4.40 13.29 -3.50
CA ASN A 93 4.78 12.46 -4.64
C ASN A 93 4.68 13.27 -5.94
N LEU A 94 5.81 13.47 -6.61
CA LEU A 94 5.89 14.40 -7.74
C LEU A 94 4.95 14.06 -8.91
N THR A 95 4.56 15.12 -9.62
CA THR A 95 3.49 15.20 -10.64
C THR A 95 2.13 15.37 -10.00
N ASN A 96 1.46 14.31 -9.56
CA ASN A 96 0.05 14.38 -9.18
C ASN A 96 -0.17 14.63 -7.67
N GLY A 97 0.85 14.41 -6.83
CA GLY A 97 0.80 14.85 -5.44
C GLY A 97 0.87 16.37 -5.29
N ILE A 98 1.29 17.10 -6.33
CA ILE A 98 1.28 18.58 -6.34
C ILE A 98 -0.15 19.12 -6.17
N GLU A 99 -1.15 18.35 -6.62
CA GLU A 99 -2.57 18.70 -6.41
C GLU A 99 -2.96 18.78 -4.92
N ALA A 100 -2.17 18.17 -4.03
CA ALA A 100 -2.37 18.25 -2.60
C ALA A 100 -1.91 19.57 -1.98
N LEU A 101 -1.04 20.35 -2.64
CA LEU A 101 -0.44 21.57 -2.07
C LEU A 101 -1.48 22.53 -1.47
N PRO A 102 -2.61 22.86 -2.13
CA PRO A 102 -3.59 23.78 -1.55
C PRO A 102 -4.29 23.25 -0.30
N HIS A 103 -4.34 21.93 -0.13
CA HIS A 103 -5.01 21.28 1.00
C HIS A 103 -4.05 21.10 2.18
N ILE A 104 -2.79 20.75 1.89
CA ILE A 104 -1.81 20.46 2.93
C ILE A 104 -1.18 21.72 3.52
N SER A 105 -1.21 22.87 2.83
CA SER A 105 -0.71 24.13 3.37
C SER A 105 -1.46 24.58 4.62
N ALA A 106 -2.70 24.11 4.82
CA ALA A 106 -3.46 24.32 6.05
C ALA A 106 -2.99 23.44 7.23
N ILE A 107 -2.21 22.39 6.94
CA ILE A 107 -1.81 21.35 7.91
C ILE A 107 -0.31 21.42 8.21
N VAL A 108 0.50 21.65 7.18
CA VAL A 108 1.95 21.52 7.21
C VAL A 108 2.57 22.78 6.62
N SER A 109 3.59 23.32 7.29
CA SER A 109 4.31 24.47 6.76
C SER A 109 5.14 24.07 5.52
N PRO A 110 5.36 24.98 4.56
CA PRO A 110 6.19 24.70 3.38
C PRO A 110 7.59 24.20 3.70
N ASP A 111 8.20 24.75 4.74
CA ASP A 111 9.56 24.44 5.14
C ASP A 111 9.68 23.00 5.67
N GLU A 112 8.56 22.35 5.99
CA GLU A 112 8.45 20.96 6.40
C GLU A 112 8.08 20.01 5.25
N LEU A 113 7.62 20.55 4.12
CA LEU A 113 7.31 19.75 2.94
C LEU A 113 8.58 19.26 2.26
N ARG A 114 8.55 17.98 1.86
CA ARG A 114 9.58 17.31 1.09
C ARG A 114 8.97 16.72 -0.16
N PHE A 115 9.82 16.27 -1.07
CA PHE A 115 9.39 15.67 -2.33
C PHE A 115 9.93 14.25 -2.44
N THR A 116 9.14 13.37 -3.03
CA THR A 116 9.56 12.02 -3.37
C THR A 116 9.02 11.64 -4.74
N ARG A 117 9.49 10.50 -5.26
CA ARG A 117 9.11 10.02 -6.59
C ARG A 117 8.83 8.52 -6.58
N ILE A 118 7.57 8.18 -6.33
CA ILE A 118 6.99 6.84 -6.43
C ILE A 118 6.13 6.81 -7.71
N GLN A 119 6.71 6.39 -8.83
CA GLN A 119 6.04 6.48 -10.13
C GLN A 119 5.07 5.32 -10.35
N SER A 120 3.80 5.65 -10.60
CA SER A 120 2.77 4.67 -10.97
C SER A 120 3.09 3.88 -12.24
N SER A 121 3.84 4.47 -13.19
CA SER A 121 4.31 3.78 -14.40
C SER A 121 5.38 2.72 -14.12
N HIS A 122 6.22 2.90 -13.08
CA HIS A 122 7.12 1.83 -12.64
C HIS A 122 6.32 0.68 -12.01
N CYS A 123 5.27 1.00 -11.25
CA CYS A 123 4.37 -0.01 -10.69
C CYS A 123 3.62 -0.78 -11.79
N GLU A 124 3.17 -0.08 -12.84
CA GLU A 124 2.43 -0.69 -13.97
C GLU A 124 3.30 -1.59 -14.84
N SER A 125 4.54 -1.18 -15.10
CA SER A 125 5.52 -1.97 -15.87
C SER A 125 6.28 -2.99 -15.02
N SER A 126 5.92 -3.17 -13.75
CA SER A 126 6.63 -4.03 -12.79
C SER A 126 8.14 -3.73 -12.70
N ALA A 127 8.52 -2.47 -12.93
CA ALA A 127 9.91 -1.99 -12.89
C ALA A 127 10.36 -1.73 -11.45
N TYR A 128 10.26 -2.76 -10.59
CA TYR A 128 10.49 -2.66 -9.15
C TYR A 128 11.90 -2.16 -8.77
N ASN A 129 12.93 -2.51 -9.54
CA ASN A 129 14.27 -1.95 -9.31
C ASN A 129 14.29 -0.43 -9.50
N LYS A 130 13.67 0.07 -10.57
CA LYS A 130 13.59 1.52 -10.81
C LYS A 130 12.80 2.23 -9.73
N LEU A 131 11.74 1.60 -9.23
CA LEU A 131 10.94 2.11 -8.12
C LEU A 131 11.77 2.25 -6.83
N LEU A 132 12.52 1.23 -6.45
CA LEU A 132 13.39 1.29 -5.27
C LEU A 132 14.59 2.21 -5.48
N ALA A 133 15.16 2.23 -6.68
CA ALA A 133 16.29 3.09 -7.05
C ALA A 133 15.89 4.58 -7.13
N SER A 134 14.62 4.91 -7.34
CA SER A 134 14.15 6.31 -7.33
C SER A 134 13.76 6.84 -5.95
N LEU A 135 13.82 6.01 -4.89
CA LEU A 135 13.53 6.47 -3.54
C LEU A 135 14.52 7.54 -3.09
N ASP A 136 13.97 8.60 -2.52
CA ASP A 136 14.72 9.73 -2.02
C ASP A 136 15.53 9.37 -0.76
N THR A 137 16.71 9.98 -0.62
CA THR A 137 17.64 9.71 0.49
C THR A 137 17.08 10.23 1.81
N GLU A 138 16.41 11.38 1.82
CA GLU A 138 15.79 11.97 2.99
C GLU A 138 14.60 11.14 3.49
N LEU A 139 13.82 10.57 2.56
CA LEU A 139 12.76 9.62 2.91
C LEU A 139 13.33 8.37 3.58
N LEU A 140 14.37 7.77 3.00
CA LEU A 140 15.00 6.58 3.57
C LEU A 140 15.58 6.85 4.96
N PHE A 141 16.26 7.98 5.13
CA PHE A 141 16.86 8.36 6.41
C PHE A 141 15.79 8.67 7.46
N SER A 142 14.73 9.42 7.11
CA SER A 142 13.64 9.76 8.03
C SER A 142 12.93 8.51 8.56
N LEU A 143 12.63 7.55 7.66
CA LEU A 143 12.05 6.26 8.03
C LEU A 143 12.99 5.44 8.93
N ALA A 144 14.29 5.41 8.62
CA ALA A 144 15.27 4.69 9.43
C ALA A 144 15.47 5.31 10.82
N CYS A 145 15.22 6.61 10.97
CA CYS A 145 15.19 7.27 12.29
C CYS A 145 13.88 7.06 13.06
N GLY A 146 12.93 6.29 12.52
CA GLY A 146 11.64 5.99 13.16
C GLY A 146 10.56 7.07 12.99
N ARG A 147 10.79 8.09 12.16
CA ARG A 147 9.77 9.12 11.89
C ARG A 147 8.63 8.54 11.05
N ALA A 148 7.40 8.89 11.40
CA ALA A 148 6.26 8.69 10.52
C ALA A 148 6.42 9.54 9.25
N CYS A 149 6.33 8.91 8.08
CA CYS A 149 6.44 9.58 6.79
C CYS A 149 5.13 9.45 6.01
N TYR A 150 4.47 10.58 5.74
CA TYR A 150 3.24 10.67 4.97
C TYR A 150 3.55 11.05 3.52
N VAL A 151 3.09 10.25 2.56
CA VAL A 151 3.28 10.49 1.13
C VAL A 151 1.96 10.86 0.48
N TYR A 152 1.85 12.09 0.00
CA TYR A 152 0.65 12.63 -0.67
C TYR A 152 0.67 12.32 -2.15
N ASP A 153 -0.38 11.68 -2.65
CA ASP A 153 -0.59 11.42 -4.08
C ASP A 153 -2.07 11.41 -4.42
N PHE A 154 -2.50 12.25 -5.37
CA PHE A 154 -3.90 12.37 -5.80
C PHE A 154 -4.12 11.79 -7.23
N ALA A 155 -3.14 11.04 -7.78
CA ALA A 155 -3.13 10.43 -9.13
C ALA A 155 -4.16 9.32 -9.38
N SER A 156 -5.36 9.37 -8.82
CA SER A 156 -6.36 8.36 -9.13
C SER A 156 -7.18 8.74 -10.34
N ARG A 157 -7.14 7.88 -11.37
CA ARG A 157 -8.09 7.89 -12.51
C ARG A 157 -9.33 7.03 -12.24
N ASN A 158 -9.31 6.22 -11.19
CA ASN A 158 -10.37 5.26 -10.92
C ASN A 158 -11.42 5.88 -10.01
N LYS A 159 -12.53 6.30 -10.61
CA LYS A 159 -13.67 6.91 -9.91
C LYS A 159 -14.24 6.05 -8.79
N CYS A 160 -14.17 4.72 -8.92
CA CYS A 160 -14.77 3.80 -7.95
C CYS A 160 -13.88 3.50 -6.74
N ARG A 161 -12.57 3.71 -6.82
CA ARG A 161 -11.64 3.36 -5.73
C ARG A 161 -10.87 4.55 -5.18
N GLY A 162 -10.60 5.55 -6.01
CA GLY A 162 -9.93 6.78 -5.62
C GLY A 162 -8.48 6.68 -5.14
N VAL A 163 -7.95 5.48 -4.86
CA VAL A 163 -6.56 5.32 -4.42
C VAL A 163 -5.61 5.23 -5.62
N PRO A 164 -4.57 6.08 -5.69
CA PRO A 164 -3.54 5.98 -6.71
C PRO A 164 -2.74 4.68 -6.68
N ARG A 165 -2.29 4.21 -7.85
CA ARG A 165 -1.42 3.03 -7.98
C ARG A 165 -0.07 3.18 -7.28
N ALA A 166 0.46 4.38 -7.25
CA ALA A 166 1.68 4.67 -6.51
C ALA A 166 1.51 4.35 -5.01
N LEU A 167 0.32 4.56 -4.43
CA LEU A 167 0.06 4.25 -3.03
C LEU A 167 -0.27 2.76 -2.84
N PHE A 168 -1.34 2.25 -3.47
CA PHE A 168 -1.82 0.89 -3.15
C PHE A 168 -0.85 -0.22 -3.55
N LEU A 169 0.04 0.02 -4.53
CA LEU A 169 1.03 -0.96 -4.98
C LEU A 169 2.45 -0.48 -4.72
N GLY A 170 2.78 0.76 -5.11
CA GLY A 170 4.14 1.28 -4.99
C GLY A 170 4.59 1.42 -3.53
N LEU A 171 3.82 2.16 -2.73
CA LEU A 171 4.13 2.44 -1.32
C LEU A 171 4.11 1.16 -0.49
N GLN A 172 3.16 0.25 -0.74
CA GLN A 172 3.13 -1.06 -0.08
C GLN A 172 4.37 -1.91 -0.40
N PHE A 173 4.78 -1.95 -1.67
CA PHE A 173 6.00 -2.64 -2.05
C PHE A 173 7.26 -2.01 -1.43
N VAL A 174 7.33 -0.68 -1.37
CA VAL A 174 8.43 0.06 -0.72
C VAL A 174 8.48 -0.29 0.77
N LYS A 175 7.37 -0.14 1.50
CA LYS A 175 7.25 -0.46 2.93
C LYS A 175 7.73 -1.88 3.21
N TRP A 176 7.23 -2.87 2.46
CA TRP A 176 7.64 -4.26 2.60
C TRP A 176 9.12 -4.49 2.25
N SER A 177 9.63 -3.86 1.18
CA SER A 177 11.03 -4.01 0.76
C SER A 177 12.01 -3.44 1.78
N LEU A 178 11.66 -2.32 2.41
CA LEU A 178 12.45 -1.73 3.49
C LEU A 178 12.45 -2.66 4.71
N SER A 179 11.28 -3.16 5.15
CA SER A 179 11.21 -4.15 6.23
C SER A 179 12.07 -5.38 5.93
N TYR A 180 11.95 -5.95 4.73
CA TYR A 180 12.71 -7.12 4.31
C TYR A 180 14.24 -6.88 4.28
N LEU A 181 14.68 -5.71 3.81
CA LEU A 181 16.10 -5.41 3.67
C LEU A 181 16.75 -4.91 4.97
N TRP A 182 16.00 -4.23 5.84
CA TRP A 182 16.50 -3.71 7.11
C TRP A 182 16.49 -4.77 8.20
N PHE A 183 15.41 -5.56 8.30
CA PHE A 183 15.22 -6.52 9.40
C PHE A 183 15.44 -7.97 8.97
N LYS A 184 16.23 -8.20 7.91
CA LYS A 184 16.55 -9.56 7.47
C LYS A 184 17.16 -10.38 8.61
N GLY A 185 16.55 -11.53 8.92
CA GLY A 185 16.91 -12.39 10.06
C GLY A 185 16.02 -12.22 11.29
N GLU A 186 15.16 -11.20 11.29
CA GLU A 186 14.16 -10.93 12.32
C GLU A 186 12.78 -11.06 11.66
N GLU A 187 12.35 -12.30 11.38
CA GLU A 187 11.16 -12.58 10.55
C GLU A 187 9.88 -11.97 11.13
N ASP A 188 9.79 -11.82 12.46
CA ASP A 188 8.66 -11.19 13.15
C ASP A 188 8.44 -9.72 12.74
N MET A 189 9.49 -9.04 12.26
CA MET A 189 9.42 -7.64 11.78
C MET A 189 9.11 -7.51 10.29
N ILE A 190 9.05 -8.64 9.56
CA ILE A 190 8.80 -8.66 8.12
C ILE A 190 7.36 -9.13 7.88
N PRO A 191 6.47 -8.27 7.36
CA PRO A 191 5.10 -8.68 7.08
C PRO A 191 5.03 -9.91 6.15
N GLU A 192 4.41 -10.99 6.63
CA GLU A 192 4.17 -12.20 5.84
C GLU A 192 3.04 -12.03 4.82
N LYS A 193 2.15 -11.09 5.08
CA LYS A 193 0.99 -10.79 4.24
C LYS A 193 0.92 -9.30 4.00
N VAL A 194 0.90 -8.95 2.72
CA VAL A 194 0.61 -7.59 2.24
C VAL A 194 -0.39 -7.74 1.13
N PHE A 195 -1.61 -7.27 1.36
CA PHE A 195 -2.70 -7.41 0.40
C PHE A 195 -2.70 -6.21 -0.53
N VAL A 196 -2.56 -6.49 -1.83
CA VAL A 196 -2.77 -5.51 -2.89
C VAL A 196 -3.99 -5.95 -3.69
N ARG A 197 -5.09 -5.22 -3.52
CA ARG A 197 -6.38 -5.53 -4.17
C ARG A 197 -6.83 -6.96 -3.90
N GLY A 198 -6.76 -7.38 -2.63
CA GLY A 198 -7.17 -8.71 -2.17
C GLY A 198 -6.17 -9.84 -2.47
N ASN A 199 -5.05 -9.57 -3.14
CA ASN A 199 -4.02 -10.58 -3.40
C ASN A 199 -2.83 -10.38 -2.45
N ASN A 200 -2.39 -11.43 -1.77
CA ASN A 200 -1.14 -11.38 -1.01
C ASN A 200 0.04 -11.35 -1.99
N THR A 201 0.80 -10.26 -1.99
CA THR A 201 1.92 -10.06 -2.91
C THR A 201 3.27 -10.50 -2.35
N VAL A 202 3.35 -10.79 -1.04
CA VAL A 202 4.61 -11.13 -0.35
C VAL A 202 5.33 -12.32 -0.99
N PRO A 203 4.68 -13.46 -1.32
CA PRO A 203 5.37 -14.58 -1.95
C PRO A 203 6.03 -14.19 -3.28
N PHE A 204 5.31 -13.46 -4.12
CA PHE A 204 5.86 -12.96 -5.39
C PHE A 204 7.04 -12.01 -5.17
N TRP A 205 6.93 -11.08 -4.22
CA TRP A 205 8.01 -10.14 -3.93
C TRP A 205 9.23 -10.81 -3.32
N ARG A 206 9.03 -11.75 -2.39
CA ARG A 206 10.10 -12.49 -1.68
C ARG A 206 10.84 -13.44 -2.60
N ASP A 207 10.11 -14.18 -3.42
CA ASP A 207 10.69 -15.30 -4.17
C ASP A 207 11.11 -14.91 -5.58
N GLN A 208 10.47 -13.91 -6.18
CA GLN A 208 10.74 -13.49 -7.56
C GLN A 208 11.40 -12.11 -7.64
N VAL A 209 10.76 -11.08 -7.05
CA VAL A 209 11.22 -9.70 -7.24
C VAL A 209 12.54 -9.44 -6.52
N MET A 210 12.57 -9.65 -5.22
CA MET A 210 13.72 -9.29 -4.38
C MET A 210 14.99 -10.05 -4.79
N PRO A 211 14.98 -11.37 -5.09
CA PRO A 211 16.21 -12.08 -5.46
C PRO A 211 16.67 -11.74 -6.88
N HIS A 212 15.74 -11.64 -7.84
CA HIS A 212 16.07 -11.67 -9.27
C HIS A 212 15.89 -10.32 -10.00
N MET A 213 14.99 -9.46 -9.53
CA MET A 213 14.67 -8.20 -10.23
C MET A 213 15.35 -6.99 -9.61
N ILE A 214 15.73 -7.04 -8.33
CA ILE A 214 16.37 -5.91 -7.64
C ILE A 214 17.90 -6.04 -7.72
N GLU A 215 18.54 -5.00 -8.26
CA GLU A 215 19.98 -4.93 -8.44
C GLU A 215 20.74 -4.85 -7.10
N LYS A 216 22.00 -5.31 -7.14
CA LYS A 216 22.87 -5.34 -5.95
C LYS A 216 23.10 -3.94 -5.38
N ASP A 217 23.27 -2.93 -6.22
CA ASP A 217 23.56 -1.56 -5.79
C ASP A 217 22.33 -0.90 -5.16
N THR A 218 21.13 -1.13 -5.71
CA THR A 218 19.87 -0.72 -5.08
C THR A 218 19.71 -1.32 -3.69
N LYS A 219 19.95 -2.64 -3.54
CA LYS A 219 19.94 -3.32 -2.23
C LYS A 219 20.98 -2.77 -1.28
N LYS A 220 22.19 -2.46 -1.78
CA LYS A 220 23.29 -1.91 -0.98
C LYS A 220 22.91 -0.53 -0.46
N ARG A 221 22.36 0.34 -1.32
CA ARG A 221 21.91 1.68 -0.95
C ARG A 221 20.81 1.63 0.11
N ILE A 222 19.82 0.76 -0.04
CA ILE A 222 18.76 0.64 0.98
C ILE A 222 19.32 0.11 2.30
N ARG A 223 20.18 -0.93 2.26
CA ARG A 223 20.80 -1.52 3.46
C ARG A 223 21.73 -0.58 4.21
N TYR A 224 22.26 0.46 3.56
CA TYR A 224 23.03 1.50 4.22
C TYR A 224 22.29 2.11 5.42
N PHE A 225 20.97 2.22 5.33
CA PHE A 225 20.13 2.80 6.39
C PHE A 225 19.72 1.79 7.49
N ALA A 226 19.92 0.50 7.28
CA ALA A 226 19.48 -0.54 8.20
C ALA A 226 20.05 -0.42 9.63
N PRO A 227 21.35 -0.07 9.83
CA PRO A 227 21.90 0.07 11.17
C PRO A 227 21.17 1.14 11.99
N PHE A 228 20.80 2.27 11.40
CA PHE A 228 20.07 3.34 12.08
C PHE A 228 18.68 2.87 12.55
N ALA A 229 17.98 2.12 11.70
CA ALA A 229 16.67 1.54 12.05
C ALA A 229 16.79 0.56 13.22
N LYS A 230 17.79 -0.33 13.18
CA LYS A 230 18.02 -1.34 14.23
C LYS A 230 18.46 -0.73 15.55
N GLU A 231 19.43 0.19 15.52
CA GLU A 231 19.98 0.84 16.71
C GLU A 231 18.92 1.66 17.45
N ARG A 232 17.97 2.25 16.71
CA ARG A 232 16.83 2.92 17.29
C ARG A 232 15.79 1.98 17.89
N GLY A 233 15.84 0.68 17.58
CA GLY A 233 14.82 -0.28 18.00
C GLY A 233 13.52 -0.17 17.18
N LEU A 234 13.62 0.24 15.91
CA LEU A 234 12.45 0.35 15.04
C LEU A 234 11.84 -1.04 14.78
N LEU A 235 10.58 -1.23 15.14
CA LEU A 235 9.88 -2.51 14.98
C LEU A 235 9.22 -2.65 13.60
N HIS A 236 8.84 -1.53 12.97
CA HIS A 236 8.17 -1.52 11.68
C HIS A 236 8.41 -0.21 10.93
N VAL A 237 8.29 -0.26 9.61
CA VAL A 237 8.47 0.93 8.75
C VAL A 237 7.21 1.80 8.79
N ARG A 238 7.31 3.03 9.33
CA ARG A 238 6.22 4.00 9.48
C ARG A 238 6.01 4.85 8.21
N LEU A 239 5.66 4.18 7.10
CA LEU A 239 5.37 4.80 5.81
C LEU A 239 3.87 4.74 5.51
N HIS A 240 3.27 5.91 5.28
CA HIS A 240 1.83 6.12 5.14
C HIS A 240 1.53 6.83 3.82
N GLY A 241 0.47 6.42 3.13
CA GLY A 241 -0.01 7.10 1.93
C GLY A 241 -1.19 8.00 2.29
N VAL A 242 -1.27 9.19 1.72
CA VAL A 242 -2.42 10.09 1.86
C VAL A 242 -2.93 10.44 0.47
N TYR A 243 -4.23 10.32 0.27
CA TYR A 243 -4.88 10.60 -1.01
C TYR A 243 -6.11 11.46 -0.82
N GLY A 244 -6.43 12.21 -1.87
CA GLY A 244 -7.64 13.02 -1.96
C GLY A 244 -8.62 12.40 -2.94
N ARG A 245 -9.51 13.25 -3.42
CA ARG A 245 -10.47 12.90 -4.47
C ARG A 245 -9.76 12.45 -5.76
N VAL A 246 -10.52 11.72 -6.57
CA VAL A 246 -10.13 11.34 -7.94
C VAL A 246 -9.72 12.60 -8.71
N SER A 247 -8.48 12.63 -9.21
CA SER A 247 -7.96 13.78 -9.93
C SER A 247 -8.68 13.96 -11.27
N ALA A 248 -9.19 15.17 -11.49
CA ALA A 248 -9.73 15.60 -12.77
C ALA A 248 -8.65 16.20 -13.69
N ILE A 249 -7.45 16.44 -13.17
CA ILE A 249 -6.37 17.18 -13.85
C ILE A 249 -5.12 16.31 -14.10
N ASP A 250 -5.20 15.00 -13.85
CA ASP A 250 -4.12 14.05 -14.09
C ASP A 250 -3.61 14.14 -15.55
N GLY A 251 -2.31 14.40 -15.70
CA GLY A 251 -1.66 14.58 -16.99
C GLY A 251 -1.59 16.02 -17.50
N HIS A 252 -2.30 16.97 -16.88
CA HIS A 252 -2.27 18.40 -17.25
C HIS A 252 -1.12 19.14 -16.58
N LYS A 253 0.11 18.98 -17.10
CA LYS A 253 1.33 19.56 -16.50
C LYS A 253 1.26 21.08 -16.28
N SER A 254 0.66 21.83 -17.20
CA SER A 254 0.51 23.29 -17.07
C SER A 254 -0.31 23.69 -15.84
N VAL A 255 -1.34 22.90 -15.50
CA VAL A 255 -2.17 23.12 -14.31
C VAL A 255 -1.34 22.88 -13.04
N HIS A 256 -0.54 21.81 -13.01
CA HIS A 256 0.36 21.55 -11.88
C HIS A 256 1.38 22.67 -11.67
N VAL A 257 1.97 23.19 -12.76
CA VAL A 257 2.88 24.34 -12.69
C VAL A 257 2.16 25.57 -12.14
N LYS A 258 0.91 25.83 -12.57
CA LYS A 258 0.08 26.91 -12.02
C LYS A 258 -0.16 26.73 -10.52
N ILE A 259 -0.50 25.52 -10.06
CA ILE A 259 -0.72 25.22 -8.63
C ILE A 259 0.54 25.56 -7.81
N VAL A 260 1.72 25.18 -8.29
CA VAL A 260 2.98 25.52 -7.62
C VAL A 260 3.21 27.03 -7.57
N HIS A 261 2.96 27.75 -8.66
CA HIS A 261 3.08 29.21 -8.68
C HIS A 261 2.10 29.89 -7.72
N ASP A 262 0.83 29.48 -7.73
CA ASP A 262 -0.19 30.02 -6.83
C ASP A 262 0.18 29.74 -5.37
N TRP A 263 0.67 28.54 -5.06
CA TRP A 263 1.14 28.17 -3.73
C TRP A 263 2.33 29.01 -3.28
N LEU A 264 3.37 29.16 -4.12
CA LEU A 264 4.53 30.00 -3.79
C LEU A 264 4.13 31.47 -3.58
N ALA A 265 3.18 31.98 -4.36
CA ALA A 265 2.68 33.35 -4.20
C ALA A 265 1.91 33.55 -2.88
N GLN A 266 1.23 32.52 -2.38
CA GLN A 266 0.57 32.55 -1.07
C GLN A 266 1.59 32.52 0.09
N GLU A 267 2.67 31.77 -0.07
CA GLU A 267 3.72 31.68 0.95
C GLU A 267 4.47 32.99 1.18
N ASP A 268 4.72 33.76 0.13
CA ASP A 268 5.31 35.09 0.25
C ASP A 268 4.44 36.05 1.09
N VAL A 269 3.14 35.78 1.19
CA VAL A 269 2.17 36.58 1.98
C VAL A 269 2.03 36.07 3.42
N SER A 270 2.16 34.76 3.65
CA SER A 270 1.78 34.08 4.91
C SER A 270 2.90 33.89 5.94
N ARG A 271 4.08 34.50 5.77
CA ARG A 271 5.22 34.42 6.73
C ARG A 271 5.00 35.02 8.13
N LYS A 272 3.76 35.17 8.60
CA LYS A 272 3.42 35.64 9.94
C LYS A 272 2.56 34.61 10.69
N GLY A 273 3.23 33.84 11.55
CA GLY A 273 2.61 33.22 12.73
C GLY A 273 2.07 31.81 12.53
N HIS A 274 2.91 30.81 12.76
CA HIS A 274 2.43 29.49 13.19
C HIS A 274 3.12 29.10 14.50
N GLY A 275 2.31 28.92 15.55
CA GLY A 275 2.71 28.24 16.77
C GLY A 275 2.45 26.74 16.60
N GLU A 276 3.36 25.94 17.16
CA GLU A 276 3.28 24.48 17.19
C GLU A 276 2.31 24.05 18.30
N GLU A 277 1.06 23.74 17.95
CA GLU A 277 0.19 22.92 18.79
C GLU A 277 0.17 21.50 18.22
N GLU A 278 0.21 20.52 19.11
CA GLU A 278 0.08 19.10 18.78
C GLU A 278 -1.33 18.84 18.24
N ARG A 279 -1.45 18.57 16.93
CA ARG A 279 -2.73 18.33 16.25
C ARG A 279 -2.89 16.86 15.91
N ASP A 280 -4.09 16.32 16.09
CA ASP A 280 -4.44 15.01 15.51
C ASP A 280 -4.43 15.13 13.97
N LEU A 281 -3.40 14.55 13.36
CA LEU A 281 -3.21 14.58 11.90
C LEU A 281 -4.34 13.88 11.16
N THR A 282 -4.96 12.85 11.74
CA THR A 282 -6.07 12.13 11.13
C THR A 282 -7.29 13.03 11.03
N GLU A 283 -7.58 13.77 12.09
CA GLU A 283 -8.65 14.75 12.12
C GLU A 283 -8.36 15.93 11.17
N CYS A 284 -7.11 16.39 11.12
CA CYS A 284 -6.67 17.41 10.17
C CYS A 284 -6.84 16.96 8.71
N PHE A 285 -6.45 15.73 8.37
CA PHE A 285 -6.67 15.19 7.04
C PHE A 285 -8.16 15.14 6.71
N ARG A 286 -8.99 14.69 7.65
CA ARG A 286 -10.45 14.66 7.45
C ARG A 286 -11.04 16.03 7.23
N ALA A 287 -10.61 17.04 8.01
CA ALA A 287 -11.05 18.42 7.88
C ALA A 287 -10.69 19.05 6.51
N GLN A 288 -9.66 18.53 5.84
CA GLN A 288 -9.24 18.97 4.51
C GLN A 288 -9.80 18.10 3.38
N GLY A 289 -10.68 17.13 3.68
CA GLY A 289 -11.23 16.19 2.70
C GLY A 289 -10.19 15.20 2.17
N LEU A 290 -9.22 14.82 2.99
CA LEU A 290 -8.16 13.87 2.70
C LEU A 290 -8.38 12.56 3.47
N ALA A 291 -7.88 11.46 2.90
CA ALA A 291 -7.93 10.14 3.51
C ALA A 291 -6.52 9.52 3.61
N GLU A 292 -6.22 8.92 4.75
CA GLU A 292 -5.07 8.04 4.89
C GLU A 292 -5.36 6.70 4.21
N PHE A 293 -4.40 6.19 3.44
CA PHE A 293 -4.49 4.91 2.77
C PHE A 293 -4.20 3.75 3.72
N GLN A 294 -5.19 2.89 3.90
CA GLN A 294 -5.08 1.62 4.61
C GLN A 294 -5.17 0.46 3.60
N ALA A 295 -4.23 -0.48 3.69
CA ALA A 295 -4.05 -1.54 2.68
C ALA A 295 -5.13 -2.63 2.73
N ASP A 296 -5.77 -2.76 3.88
CA ASP A 296 -6.79 -3.76 4.24
C ASP A 296 -8.22 -3.30 3.95
N LEU A 297 -8.42 -2.06 3.49
CA LEU A 297 -9.75 -1.56 3.12
C LEU A 297 -10.39 -2.40 1.99
N THR A 298 -11.63 -2.79 2.23
CA THR A 298 -12.51 -3.42 1.25
C THR A 298 -12.89 -2.44 0.14
N LYS A 299 -13.44 -2.97 -0.96
CA LYS A 299 -13.90 -2.13 -2.07
C LYS A 299 -15.04 -1.21 -1.62
N GLU A 300 -15.92 -1.73 -0.78
CA GLU A 300 -17.09 -1.06 -0.25
C GLU A 300 -16.68 0.10 0.66
N GLU A 301 -15.72 -0.12 1.56
CA GLU A 301 -15.15 0.95 2.41
C GLU A 301 -14.47 2.03 1.58
N LEU A 302 -13.73 1.66 0.53
CA LEU A 302 -13.12 2.62 -0.38
C LEU A 302 -14.16 3.49 -1.10
N VAL A 303 -15.29 2.90 -1.51
CA VAL A 303 -16.41 3.64 -2.12
C VAL A 303 -17.00 4.62 -1.11
N THR A 304 -17.28 4.17 0.12
CA THR A 304 -17.79 5.04 1.20
C THR A 304 -16.85 6.22 1.48
N ILE A 305 -15.54 5.98 1.50
CA ILE A 305 -14.54 7.05 1.67
C ILE A 305 -14.56 8.02 0.49
N GLN A 306 -14.74 7.54 -0.75
CA GLN A 306 -14.88 8.43 -1.91
C GLN A 306 -16.13 9.30 -1.82
N GLU A 307 -17.28 8.71 -1.51
CA GLU A 307 -18.56 9.43 -1.39
C GLU A 307 -18.49 10.49 -0.30
N TRP A 308 -17.90 10.16 0.86
CA TRP A 308 -17.62 11.11 1.93
C TRP A 308 -16.71 12.25 1.45
N MET A 309 -15.58 11.92 0.81
CA MET A 309 -14.67 12.94 0.29
C MET A 309 -15.37 13.84 -0.71
N GLU A 310 -16.24 13.33 -1.59
CA GLU A 310 -17.00 14.10 -2.59
C GLU A 310 -18.00 15.08 -1.95
N GLY A 311 -18.68 14.66 -0.88
CA GLY A 311 -19.67 15.47 -0.14
C GLY A 311 -19.10 16.71 0.55
N PHE A 312 -17.79 16.75 0.84
CA PHE A 312 -17.14 17.85 1.57
C PHE A 312 -17.16 19.22 0.85
N ARG A 313 -17.46 19.26 -0.46
CA ARG A 313 -17.57 20.52 -1.26
C ARG A 313 -18.99 21.07 -1.29
N SER A 314 -19.98 20.29 -0.87
CA SER A 314 -21.37 20.74 -0.80
C SER A 314 -21.61 21.65 0.40
N GLN A 315 -20.64 21.73 1.32
CA GLN A 315 -20.75 22.40 2.62
C GLN A 315 -19.72 23.53 2.81
N SER A 316 -18.76 23.70 1.89
CA SER A 316 -17.72 24.74 1.89
C SER A 316 -17.89 25.69 0.70
#